data_AF-A0A7J4RIT1-F1
#
_entry.id   AF-A0A7J4RIT1-F1
#
_cell.length_a   1.000
_cell.length_b   1.000
_cell.length_c   1.000
_cell.angle_alpha   90.00
_cell.angle_beta   90.00
_cell.angle_gamma   90.00
#
_symmetry.space_group_name_H-M   'P 1'
#
loop_
_entity.id
_entity.type
_entity.pdbx_description
1 polymer ?
#
loop_
_entity_poly.entity_id
_entity_poly.type
_entity_poly.pdbx_seq_one_letter_code
_entity_poly.pdbx_strand_id
1 'polypeptide(L)'
;MVIAYEIENDSARVEHKDLDIFRDRAETILDGDLLYRDTDYVTLSPPIINYLFVPAVLLGNTALVWVCWFAMFVFLSSVILYQILIIFFEKRYAIAGSVFFIVSPFSMYTTIMMMQDDAIIVSFLLLALLFIVRKSWYKAAAVFGLGAMTKVFPALCAPLSTIGPKLWSERFMAMAIGLGVGILVTLPFLLNATDEFLQFLNFYLTGQQPGSGEQLAETVSDVEQRGMSFWRFFGEYIYFVPSSYLHLIFVLALFMTWIAALLEKIDVVHAFVLCILWVFIFYSKVHYGYHLMIFSLLIPYALPHPKQLAGLGFAGFFMIAVHRIWRDTSIIQNSVMHILFATVMWFYWISWSIIIIKNRQKKLSTTESCNRSTLLVVSWFTVLCFVYYIAYIIRIFL
;
A
#
# COMPACT_ATOMS: atom_id res chain seq x y z
N MET A 1 2.05 -0.98 -18.99
CA MET A 1 2.24 0.37 -18.42
C MET A 1 2.78 1.26 -19.52
N VAL A 2 2.25 2.47 -19.68
CA VAL A 2 2.71 3.38 -20.74
C VAL A 2 3.64 4.41 -20.11
N ILE A 3 4.94 4.16 -20.26
CA ILE A 3 6.02 4.99 -19.69
C ILE A 3 6.33 6.20 -20.60
N ALA A 4 5.80 6.21 -21.84
CA ALA A 4 5.99 7.28 -22.83
C ALA A 4 5.45 8.67 -22.39
N TYR A 5 4.74 8.74 -21.26
CA TYR A 5 4.35 10.00 -20.64
C TYR A 5 5.57 10.84 -20.16
N GLU A 6 6.75 10.22 -19.98
CA GLU A 6 7.98 10.83 -19.45
C GLU A 6 8.94 11.43 -20.51
N ILE A 7 8.50 11.61 -21.75
CA ILE A 7 9.38 12.11 -22.83
C ILE A 7 9.55 13.65 -22.78
N GLU A 8 8.67 14.36 -22.07
CA GLU A 8 8.73 15.82 -21.94
C GLU A 8 9.29 16.23 -20.57
N ASN A 9 10.37 17.01 -20.57
CA ASN A 9 11.00 17.59 -19.36
C ASN A 9 10.17 18.78 -18.85
N ASP A 10 9.02 18.50 -18.25
CA ASP A 10 8.20 19.51 -17.58
C ASP A 10 8.54 19.57 -16.07
N SER A 11 9.11 20.69 -15.62
CA SER A 11 9.45 20.90 -14.20
C SER A 11 8.24 20.95 -13.28
N ALA A 12 7.08 21.42 -13.78
CA ALA A 12 5.83 21.48 -13.01
C ALA A 12 5.29 20.08 -12.65
N ARG A 13 5.84 19.03 -13.30
CA ARG A 13 5.47 17.64 -13.03
C ARG A 13 6.13 17.06 -11.79
N VAL A 14 7.30 17.56 -11.41
CA VAL A 14 8.04 17.15 -10.20
C VAL A 14 7.63 18.04 -9.02
N GLU A 15 7.30 19.30 -9.32
CA GLU A 15 6.80 20.27 -8.36
C GLU A 15 5.57 19.71 -7.59
N HIS A 16 5.64 19.75 -6.26
CA HIS A 16 4.61 19.21 -5.34
C HIS A 16 4.48 17.68 -5.28
N LYS A 17 5.54 16.94 -5.60
CA LYS A 17 5.67 15.49 -5.33
C LYS A 17 6.78 15.23 -4.32
N ASP A 18 6.72 14.06 -3.69
CA ASP A 18 7.72 13.63 -2.68
C ASP A 18 9.10 13.29 -3.28
N LEU A 19 9.32 13.55 -4.57
CA LEU A 19 10.53 13.12 -5.28
C LEU A 19 11.79 13.78 -4.75
N ASP A 20 11.72 15.06 -4.40
CA ASP A 20 12.87 15.79 -3.87
C ASP A 20 13.28 15.25 -2.49
N ILE A 21 12.30 14.86 -1.67
CA ILE A 21 12.53 14.17 -0.40
C ILE A 21 13.15 12.78 -0.62
N PHE A 22 12.74 12.05 -1.68
CA PHE A 22 13.33 10.75 -1.98
C PHE A 22 14.77 10.86 -2.50
N ARG A 23 15.06 11.92 -3.26
CA ARG A 23 16.39 12.24 -3.78
C ARG A 23 17.35 12.60 -2.67
N ASP A 24 16.99 13.58 -1.84
CA ASP A 24 17.77 14.04 -0.68
C ASP A 24 18.28 12.84 0.15
N ARG A 25 17.37 11.95 0.53
CA ARG A 25 17.71 10.76 1.33
C ARG A 25 18.64 9.79 0.62
N ALA A 26 18.43 9.59 -0.68
CA ALA A 26 19.26 8.67 -1.47
C ALA A 26 20.65 9.25 -1.75
N GLU A 27 20.74 10.56 -2.00
CA GLU A 27 22.00 11.30 -2.19
C GLU A 27 22.81 11.34 -0.90
N THR A 28 22.19 11.65 0.24
CA THR A 28 22.83 11.57 1.58
C THR A 28 23.50 10.19 1.80
N ILE A 29 22.79 9.10 1.46
CA ILE A 29 23.35 7.74 1.60
C ILE A 29 24.54 7.53 0.65
N LEU A 30 24.49 8.06 -0.57
CA LEU A 30 25.54 7.91 -1.58
C LEU A 30 26.79 8.72 -1.24
N ASP A 31 26.63 9.88 -0.61
CA ASP A 31 27.72 10.75 -0.17
C ASP A 31 28.44 10.19 1.06
N GLY A 32 27.88 9.14 1.67
CA GLY A 32 28.44 8.47 2.85
C GLY A 32 28.01 9.08 4.17
N ASP A 33 27.05 10.01 4.13
CA ASP A 33 26.50 10.71 5.28
C ASP A 33 25.42 9.88 6.00
N LEU A 34 25.09 10.30 7.22
CA LEU A 34 24.18 9.56 8.09
C LEU A 34 22.72 9.94 7.81
N LEU A 35 21.99 9.03 7.17
CA LEU A 35 20.53 9.10 7.02
C LEU A 35 19.85 9.47 8.35
N TYR A 36 18.77 10.27 8.27
CA TYR A 36 18.04 10.92 9.38
C TYR A 36 18.71 12.17 9.94
N ARG A 37 20.04 12.17 10.11
CA ARG A 37 20.76 13.29 10.71
C ARG A 37 21.19 14.33 9.67
N ASP A 38 21.78 13.84 8.59
CA ASP A 38 22.50 14.68 7.63
C ASP A 38 21.67 14.98 6.36
N THR A 39 20.38 14.59 6.35
CA THR A 39 19.43 14.90 5.26
C THR A 39 18.93 16.33 5.32
N ASP A 40 18.72 16.98 4.17
CA ASP A 40 18.15 18.33 4.10
C ASP A 40 16.71 18.37 4.63
N TYR A 41 15.93 17.31 4.34
CA TYR A 41 14.55 17.16 4.81
C TYR A 41 14.47 16.18 5.97
N VAL A 42 13.59 16.45 6.94
CA VAL A 42 13.33 15.48 8.02
C VAL A 42 12.85 14.15 7.43
N THR A 43 13.52 13.07 7.81
CA THR A 43 13.19 11.72 7.33
C THR A 43 12.04 11.11 8.13
N LEU A 44 10.81 11.24 7.62
CA LEU A 44 9.59 10.67 8.19
C LEU A 44 9.23 9.28 7.60
N SER A 45 10.23 8.44 7.40
CA SER A 45 10.03 7.08 6.88
C SER A 45 10.95 6.07 7.55
N PRO A 46 10.60 4.77 7.59
CA PRO A 46 11.48 3.72 8.08
C PRO A 46 12.77 3.55 7.25
N PRO A 47 13.85 2.90 7.74
CA PRO A 47 15.16 2.99 7.07
C PRO A 47 15.23 2.35 5.67
N ILE A 48 14.66 1.16 5.49
CA ILE A 48 14.88 0.34 4.28
C ILE A 48 14.37 1.02 3.02
N ILE A 49 13.25 1.77 3.09
CA ILE A 49 12.72 2.43 1.90
C ILE A 49 13.71 3.42 1.30
N ASN A 50 14.49 4.10 2.13
CA ASN A 50 15.47 5.10 1.69
C ASN A 50 16.64 4.45 0.96
N TYR A 51 17.11 3.29 1.43
CA TYR A 51 18.12 2.50 0.70
C TYR A 51 17.57 1.93 -0.62
N LEU A 52 16.28 1.66 -0.71
CA LEU A 52 15.63 1.24 -1.96
C LEU A 52 15.49 2.38 -2.97
N PHE A 53 15.75 3.63 -2.59
CA PHE A 53 15.77 4.76 -3.53
C PHE A 53 17.13 4.97 -4.19
N VAL A 54 18.22 4.53 -3.55
CA VAL A 54 19.60 4.67 -4.06
C VAL A 54 19.76 4.22 -5.52
N PRO A 55 19.22 3.07 -5.97
CA PRO A 55 19.36 2.67 -7.37
C PRO A 55 18.75 3.66 -8.37
N ALA A 56 17.66 4.35 -8.03
CA ALA A 56 17.05 5.33 -8.93
C ALA A 56 17.95 6.56 -9.14
N VAL A 57 18.66 7.00 -8.10
CA VAL A 57 19.65 8.08 -8.20
C VAL A 57 20.85 7.64 -9.02
N LEU A 58 21.43 6.47 -8.72
CA LEU A 58 22.59 5.93 -9.46
C LEU A 58 22.32 5.71 -10.96
N LEU A 59 21.08 5.39 -11.34
CA LEU A 59 20.70 5.16 -12.73
C LEU A 59 20.40 6.44 -13.53
N GLY A 60 20.53 7.62 -12.91
CA GLY A 60 20.51 8.91 -13.59
C GLY A 60 19.63 9.98 -12.93
N ASN A 61 18.87 9.65 -11.89
CA ASN A 61 18.06 10.60 -11.11
C ASN A 61 17.05 11.46 -11.90
N THR A 62 16.61 11.01 -13.08
CA THR A 62 15.57 11.70 -13.87
C THR A 62 14.17 11.20 -13.50
N ALA A 63 13.12 12.00 -13.73
CA ALA A 63 11.73 11.60 -13.48
C ALA A 63 11.38 10.26 -14.17
N LEU A 64 11.85 10.07 -15.41
CA LEU A 64 11.71 8.81 -16.14
C LEU A 64 12.34 7.62 -15.39
N VAL A 65 13.54 7.78 -14.84
CA VAL A 65 14.21 6.71 -14.08
C VAL A 65 13.42 6.35 -12.83
N TRP A 66 12.90 7.34 -12.10
CA TRP A 66 12.05 7.11 -10.93
C TRP A 66 10.74 6.41 -11.28
N VAL A 67 10.07 6.80 -12.36
CA VAL A 67 8.89 6.08 -12.85
C VAL A 67 9.23 4.65 -13.23
N CYS A 68 10.32 4.42 -13.96
CA CYS A 68 10.79 3.07 -14.28
C CYS A 68 11.09 2.25 -13.02
N TRP A 69 11.69 2.88 -12.01
CA TRP A 69 12.00 2.25 -10.72
C TRP A 69 10.73 1.81 -9.98
N PHE A 70 9.75 2.69 -9.81
CA PHE A 70 8.48 2.32 -9.17
C PHE A 70 7.66 1.33 -10.01
N ALA A 71 7.69 1.45 -11.34
CA ALA A 71 7.05 0.50 -12.25
C ALA A 71 7.67 -0.91 -12.16
N MET A 72 8.97 -1.02 -11.91
CA MET A 72 9.63 -2.30 -11.65
C MET A 72 9.04 -3.00 -10.42
N PHE A 73 8.73 -2.27 -9.34
CA PHE A 73 8.06 -2.85 -8.18
C PHE A 73 6.61 -3.28 -8.44
N VAL A 74 5.88 -2.59 -9.32
CA VAL A 74 4.56 -3.06 -9.80
C VAL A 74 4.71 -4.37 -10.57
N PHE A 75 5.71 -4.45 -11.46
CA PHE A 75 5.99 -5.68 -12.19
C PHE A 75 6.37 -6.82 -11.24
N LEU A 76 7.26 -6.58 -10.29
CA LEU A 76 7.66 -7.55 -9.26
C LEU A 76 6.45 -8.01 -8.44
N SER A 77 5.60 -7.08 -8.00
CA SER A 77 4.34 -7.37 -7.32
C SER A 77 3.42 -8.25 -8.16
N SER A 78 3.30 -8.00 -9.47
CA SER A 78 2.50 -8.83 -10.39
C SER A 78 3.05 -10.26 -10.50
N VAL A 79 4.38 -10.41 -10.55
CA VAL A 79 5.05 -11.72 -10.56
C VAL A 79 4.83 -12.46 -9.23
N ILE A 80 4.96 -11.79 -8.09
CA ILE A 80 4.68 -12.38 -6.78
C ILE A 80 3.21 -12.77 -6.69
N LEU A 81 2.29 -11.91 -7.12
CA LEU A 81 0.86 -12.21 -7.18
C LEU A 81 0.57 -13.43 -8.04
N TYR A 82 1.24 -13.58 -9.19
CA TYR A 82 1.10 -14.78 -10.03
C TYR A 82 1.48 -16.04 -9.25
N GLN A 83 2.57 -15.98 -8.49
CA GLN A 83 3.05 -17.09 -7.65
C GLN A 83 2.11 -17.41 -6.48
N ILE A 84 1.30 -16.45 -6.03
CA ILE A 84 0.22 -16.68 -5.06
C ILE A 84 -0.97 -17.32 -5.77
N LEU A 85 -1.42 -16.74 -6.87
CA LEU A 85 -2.63 -17.15 -7.58
C LEU A 85 -2.53 -18.56 -8.16
N ILE A 86 -1.36 -18.98 -8.64
CA ILE A 86 -1.14 -20.33 -9.19
C ILE A 86 -1.30 -21.44 -8.15
N ILE A 87 -1.28 -21.10 -6.85
CA ILE A 87 -1.54 -22.04 -5.75
C ILE A 87 -3.03 -22.35 -5.65
N PHE A 88 -3.89 -21.43 -6.07
CA PHE A 88 -5.35 -21.51 -5.90
C PHE A 88 -6.11 -21.74 -7.21
N PHE A 89 -5.54 -21.31 -8.34
CA PHE A 89 -6.23 -21.27 -9.63
C PHE A 89 -5.39 -21.86 -10.75
N GLU A 90 -6.06 -22.28 -11.83
CA GLU A 90 -5.37 -22.71 -13.06
C GLU A 90 -4.50 -21.59 -13.63
N LYS A 91 -3.42 -21.97 -14.33
CA LYS A 91 -2.42 -21.06 -14.90
C LYS A 91 -3.02 -19.87 -15.65
N ARG A 92 -4.04 -20.10 -16.48
CA ARG A 92 -4.69 -19.03 -17.26
C ARG A 92 -5.34 -17.95 -16.40
N TYR A 93 -5.96 -18.33 -15.27
CA TYR A 93 -6.62 -17.38 -14.37
C TYR A 93 -5.60 -16.69 -13.45
N ALA A 94 -4.54 -17.39 -13.06
CA ALA A 94 -3.41 -16.78 -12.36
C ALA A 94 -2.73 -15.69 -13.22
N ILE A 95 -2.47 -15.98 -14.51
CA ILE A 95 -1.98 -14.97 -15.46
C ILE A 95 -2.97 -13.82 -15.57
N ALA A 96 -4.26 -14.12 -15.73
CA ALA A 96 -5.29 -13.08 -15.85
C ALA A 96 -5.34 -12.15 -14.62
N GLY A 97 -5.27 -12.69 -13.40
CA GLY A 97 -5.22 -11.88 -12.18
C GLY A 97 -3.97 -11.00 -12.08
N SER A 98 -2.80 -11.52 -12.45
CA SER A 98 -1.56 -10.74 -12.49
C SER A 98 -1.57 -9.65 -13.57
N VAL A 99 -2.13 -9.94 -14.75
CA VAL A 99 -2.35 -8.94 -15.80
C VAL A 99 -3.34 -7.88 -15.32
N PHE A 100 -4.43 -8.29 -14.68
CA PHE A 100 -5.41 -7.39 -14.11
C PHE A 100 -4.78 -6.42 -13.09
N PHE A 101 -3.83 -6.90 -12.28
CA PHE A 101 -3.07 -6.05 -11.37
C PHE A 101 -2.21 -5.01 -12.09
N ILE A 102 -1.35 -5.44 -13.02
CA ILE A 102 -0.36 -4.55 -13.65
C ILE A 102 -1.00 -3.49 -14.55
N VAL A 103 -2.13 -3.81 -15.20
CA VAL A 103 -2.84 -2.86 -16.08
C VAL A 103 -3.78 -1.93 -15.33
N SER A 104 -3.99 -2.16 -14.04
CA SER A 104 -4.99 -1.45 -13.25
C SER A 104 -4.71 0.07 -13.18
N PRO A 105 -5.78 0.88 -13.07
CA PRO A 105 -5.64 2.32 -12.86
C PRO A 105 -4.85 2.65 -11.59
N PHE A 106 -4.97 1.85 -10.53
CA PHE A 106 -4.17 2.01 -9.31
C PHE A 106 -2.67 1.92 -9.61
N SER A 107 -2.24 0.84 -10.27
CA SER A 107 -0.83 0.63 -10.60
C SER A 107 -0.27 1.77 -11.44
N MET A 108 -1.01 2.18 -12.47
CA MET A 108 -0.58 3.25 -13.38
C MET A 108 -0.54 4.60 -12.64
N TYR A 109 -1.62 4.99 -11.98
CA TYR A 109 -1.75 6.31 -11.36
C TYR A 109 -0.73 6.51 -10.24
N THR A 110 -0.58 5.53 -9.35
CA THR A 110 0.37 5.60 -8.22
C THR A 110 1.82 5.74 -8.69
N THR A 111 2.24 4.96 -9.69
CA THR A 111 3.65 4.91 -10.08
C THR A 111 4.04 5.92 -11.15
N ILE A 112 3.19 6.14 -12.14
CA ILE A 112 3.52 6.99 -13.29
C ILE A 112 3.08 8.43 -13.02
N MET A 113 1.83 8.63 -12.57
CA MET A 113 1.28 9.98 -12.41
C MET A 113 1.73 10.62 -11.09
N MET A 114 1.67 9.87 -10.00
CA MET A 114 2.04 10.38 -8.68
C MET A 114 3.52 10.18 -8.32
N MET A 115 4.24 9.26 -8.98
CA MET A 115 5.62 8.87 -8.65
C MET A 115 5.80 8.53 -7.16
N GLN A 116 4.97 7.60 -6.65
CA GLN A 116 4.92 7.26 -5.23
C GLN A 116 5.57 5.91 -4.92
N ASP A 117 6.15 5.83 -3.72
CA ASP A 117 6.83 4.67 -3.15
C ASP A 117 5.89 3.50 -2.79
N ASP A 118 4.58 3.72 -2.81
CA ASP A 118 3.58 2.73 -2.36
C ASP A 118 3.68 1.37 -3.08
N ALA A 119 4.14 1.35 -4.34
CA ALA A 119 4.37 0.12 -5.10
C ALA A 119 5.43 -0.81 -4.46
N ILE A 120 6.41 -0.24 -3.75
CA ILE A 120 7.44 -1.00 -3.04
C ILE A 120 6.81 -1.81 -1.92
N ILE A 121 5.91 -1.19 -1.16
CA ILE A 121 5.24 -1.81 0.00
C ILE A 121 4.36 -2.98 -0.44
N VAL A 122 3.65 -2.81 -1.56
CA VAL A 122 2.83 -3.88 -2.14
C VAL A 122 3.67 -5.12 -2.43
N SER A 123 4.91 -4.93 -2.89
CA SER A 123 5.84 -6.04 -3.13
C SER A 123 6.18 -6.80 -1.85
N PHE A 124 6.52 -6.10 -0.77
CA PHE A 124 6.77 -6.72 0.54
C PHE A 124 5.52 -7.39 1.13
N LEU A 125 4.36 -6.74 1.01
CA LEU A 125 3.09 -7.26 1.51
C LEU A 125 2.69 -8.56 0.78
N LEU A 126 2.77 -8.58 -0.56
CA LEU A 126 2.51 -9.76 -1.36
C LEU A 126 3.56 -10.84 -1.12
N LEU A 127 4.83 -10.49 -0.93
CA LEU A 127 5.89 -11.47 -0.64
C LEU A 127 5.64 -12.14 0.72
N ALA A 128 5.24 -11.38 1.73
CA ALA A 128 4.84 -11.91 3.03
C ALA A 128 3.63 -12.84 2.88
N LEU A 129 2.61 -12.44 2.12
CA LEU A 129 1.44 -13.27 1.84
C LEU A 129 1.83 -14.57 1.10
N LEU A 130 2.72 -14.51 0.11
CA LEU A 130 3.22 -15.68 -0.60
C LEU A 130 3.84 -16.69 0.37
N PHE A 131 4.66 -16.22 1.31
CA PHE A 131 5.24 -17.09 2.32
C PHE A 131 4.22 -17.62 3.33
N ILE A 132 3.22 -16.82 3.71
CA ILE A 132 2.10 -17.30 4.55
C ILE A 132 1.32 -18.41 3.84
N VAL A 133 0.95 -18.21 2.58
CA VAL A 133 0.19 -19.20 1.79
C VAL A 133 1.00 -20.49 1.63
N ARG A 134 2.32 -20.38 1.45
CA ARG A 134 3.26 -21.50 1.41
C ARG A 134 3.64 -22.05 2.80
N LYS A 135 3.04 -21.53 3.87
CA LYS A 135 3.34 -21.89 5.28
C LYS A 135 4.82 -21.79 5.65
N SER A 136 5.57 -20.94 4.94
CA SER A 136 6.97 -20.65 5.18
C SER A 136 7.09 -19.53 6.23
N TRP A 137 6.66 -19.83 7.46
CA TRP A 137 6.42 -18.84 8.52
C TRP A 137 7.65 -18.01 8.87
N TYR A 138 8.84 -18.60 8.92
CA TYR A 138 10.08 -17.87 9.19
C TYR A 138 10.46 -16.89 8.08
N LYS A 139 10.22 -17.27 6.82
CA LYS A 139 10.42 -16.36 5.68
C LYS A 139 9.39 -15.23 5.70
N ALA A 140 8.14 -15.54 6.03
CA ALA A 140 7.10 -14.53 6.22
C ALA A 140 7.49 -13.54 7.33
N ALA A 141 7.96 -14.03 8.48
CA ALA A 141 8.40 -13.20 9.59
C ALA A 141 9.58 -12.29 9.23
N ALA A 142 10.59 -12.82 8.53
CA ALA A 142 11.71 -12.02 8.04
C ALA A 142 11.25 -10.91 7.08
N VAL A 143 10.36 -11.24 6.13
CA VAL A 143 9.79 -10.26 5.19
C VAL A 143 8.91 -9.24 5.91
N PHE A 144 8.18 -9.61 6.96
CA PHE A 144 7.45 -8.64 7.78
C PHE A 144 8.39 -7.71 8.53
N GLY A 145 9.51 -8.22 9.08
CA GLY A 145 10.54 -7.38 9.69
C GLY A 145 11.09 -6.35 8.70
N LEU A 146 11.55 -6.78 7.53
CA LEU A 146 12.03 -5.88 6.46
C LEU A 146 10.93 -4.93 5.95
N GLY A 147 9.72 -5.46 5.76
CA GLY A 147 8.58 -4.72 5.25
C GLY A 147 8.13 -3.63 6.21
N ALA A 148 8.10 -3.91 7.52
CA ALA A 148 7.82 -2.91 8.56
C ALA A 148 8.88 -1.80 8.56
N MET A 149 10.13 -2.15 8.27
CA MET A 149 11.24 -1.20 8.11
C MET A 149 11.27 -0.53 6.73
N THR A 150 10.31 -0.84 5.85
CA THR A 150 10.09 -0.16 4.57
C THR A 150 8.91 0.81 4.71
N LYS A 151 7.76 0.33 5.22
CA LYS A 151 6.61 1.15 5.62
C LYS A 151 5.85 0.40 6.71
N VAL A 152 5.07 1.10 7.54
CA VAL A 152 4.49 0.49 8.75
C VAL A 152 3.38 -0.54 8.44
N PHE A 153 2.75 -0.52 7.26
CA PHE A 153 1.59 -1.38 6.94
C PHE A 153 1.84 -2.90 7.07
N PRO A 154 2.94 -3.48 6.56
CA PRO A 154 3.30 -4.87 6.84
C PRO A 154 3.30 -5.26 8.33
N ALA A 155 3.62 -4.34 9.24
CA ALA A 155 3.62 -4.62 10.68
C ALA A 155 2.23 -5.01 11.21
N LEU A 156 1.15 -4.51 10.59
CA LEU A 156 -0.23 -4.82 10.94
C LEU A 156 -0.57 -6.31 10.74
N CYS A 157 0.13 -6.95 9.80
CA CYS A 157 -0.05 -8.36 9.46
C CYS A 157 1.03 -9.25 10.10
N ALA A 158 2.09 -8.68 10.68
CA ALA A 158 3.24 -9.41 11.19
C ALA A 158 2.89 -10.50 12.24
N PRO A 159 1.96 -10.28 13.19
CA PRO A 159 1.55 -11.31 14.15
C PRO A 159 1.01 -12.58 13.48
N LEU A 160 0.49 -12.50 12.25
CA LEU A 160 -0.02 -13.68 11.55
C LEU A 160 1.08 -14.67 11.16
N SER A 161 2.33 -14.21 10.98
CA SER A 161 3.47 -15.11 10.78
C SER A 161 3.87 -15.90 12.03
N THR A 162 3.60 -15.35 13.21
CA THR A 162 3.86 -16.01 14.50
C THR A 162 2.66 -16.84 14.95
N ILE A 163 1.45 -16.51 14.48
CA ILE A 163 0.24 -17.29 14.75
C ILE A 163 0.12 -18.53 13.87
N GLY A 164 0.66 -18.50 12.65
CA GLY A 164 0.57 -19.60 11.69
C GLY A 164 1.18 -20.95 12.14
N PRO A 165 2.38 -20.99 12.76
CA PRO A 165 2.98 -22.23 13.25
C PRO A 165 2.12 -22.93 14.33
N LYS A 166 2.20 -24.26 14.42
CA LYS A 166 1.40 -25.02 15.40
C LYS A 166 2.07 -25.06 16.77
N LEU A 167 3.39 -25.21 16.82
CA LEU A 167 4.15 -25.37 18.06
C LEU A 167 4.58 -24.02 18.61
N TRP A 168 4.43 -23.79 19.92
CA TRP A 168 4.84 -22.54 20.57
C TRP A 168 6.32 -22.20 20.33
N SER A 169 7.21 -23.18 20.31
CA SER A 169 8.64 -22.97 20.00
C SER A 169 8.84 -22.35 18.60
N GLU A 170 8.10 -22.82 17.60
CA GLU A 170 8.14 -22.27 16.25
C GLU A 170 7.55 -20.86 16.20
N ARG A 171 6.50 -20.58 16.99
CA ARG A 171 5.91 -19.24 17.11
C ARG A 171 6.91 -18.24 17.68
N PHE A 172 7.61 -18.64 18.76
CA PHE A 172 8.68 -17.84 19.36
C PHE A 172 9.83 -17.62 18.39
N MET A 173 10.24 -18.64 17.63
CA MET A 173 11.28 -18.50 16.61
C MET A 173 10.88 -17.53 15.50
N ALA A 174 9.66 -17.63 14.97
CA ALA A 174 9.14 -16.69 13.98
C ALA A 174 9.13 -15.25 14.51
N MET A 175 8.67 -15.07 15.76
CA MET A 175 8.69 -13.77 16.43
C MET A 175 10.11 -13.21 16.57
N ALA A 176 11.06 -14.04 17.02
CA ALA A 176 12.46 -13.66 17.18
C ALA A 176 13.10 -13.25 15.85
N ILE A 177 12.80 -13.97 14.76
CA ILE A 177 13.29 -13.61 13.42
C ILE A 177 12.75 -12.26 12.97
N GLY A 178 11.43 -12.04 13.06
CA GLY A 178 10.81 -10.78 12.63
C GLY A 178 11.30 -9.58 13.43
N LEU A 179 11.32 -9.69 14.77
CA LEU A 179 11.85 -8.65 15.65
C LEU A 179 13.36 -8.44 15.49
N GLY A 180 14.12 -9.53 15.35
CA GLY A 180 15.57 -9.48 15.16
C GLY A 180 15.96 -8.74 13.89
N VAL A 181 15.26 -8.98 12.78
CA VAL A 181 15.44 -8.21 11.54
C VAL A 181 15.15 -6.73 11.77
N GLY A 182 14.03 -6.40 12.42
CA GLY A 182 13.70 -5.00 12.75
C GLY A 182 14.80 -4.34 13.58
N ILE A 183 15.26 -4.98 14.65
CA ILE A 183 16.33 -4.49 15.52
C ILE A 183 17.63 -4.29 14.73
N LEU A 184 18.05 -5.27 13.92
CA LEU A 184 19.29 -5.16 13.15
C LEU A 184 19.28 -3.97 12.19
N VAL A 185 18.11 -3.65 11.62
CA VAL A 185 17.95 -2.52 10.72
C VAL A 185 17.91 -1.19 11.48
N THR A 186 17.25 -1.13 12.63
CA THR A 186 17.10 0.13 13.39
C THR A 186 18.30 0.45 14.28
N LEU A 187 19.04 -0.56 14.72
CA LEU A 187 20.13 -0.41 15.69
C LEU A 187 21.21 0.59 15.25
N PRO A 188 21.69 0.61 13.99
CA PRO A 188 22.67 1.62 13.57
C PRO A 188 22.19 3.05 13.77
N PHE A 189 20.92 3.33 13.51
CA PHE A 189 20.33 4.67 13.66
C PHE A 189 20.07 5.00 15.12
N LEU A 190 19.61 4.03 15.92
CA LEU A 190 19.46 4.21 17.35
C LEU A 190 20.79 4.51 18.07
N LEU A 191 21.93 4.07 17.52
CA LEU A 191 23.25 4.34 18.08
C LEU A 191 23.86 5.66 17.62
N ASN A 192 23.58 6.11 16.39
CA ASN A 192 24.31 7.21 15.75
C ASN A 192 23.45 8.46 15.43
N ALA A 193 22.12 8.32 15.38
CA ALA A 193 21.15 9.37 15.05
C ALA A 193 19.85 9.18 15.85
N THR A 194 19.97 8.97 17.17
CA THR A 194 18.84 8.52 18.01
C THR A 194 17.67 9.50 17.96
N ASP A 195 17.92 10.78 18.18
CA ASP A 195 16.85 11.78 18.30
C ASP A 195 16.14 11.99 16.96
N GLU A 196 16.91 12.08 15.88
CA GLU A 196 16.42 12.25 14.51
C GLU A 196 15.65 11.03 14.02
N PHE A 197 16.17 9.83 14.30
CA PHE A 197 15.49 8.57 14.00
C PHE A 197 14.18 8.43 14.80
N LEU A 198 14.14 8.82 16.07
CA LEU A 198 12.91 8.71 16.86
C LEU A 198 11.82 9.70 16.40
N GLN A 199 12.15 10.74 15.63
CA GLN A 199 11.15 11.69 15.11
C GLN A 199 10.10 11.03 14.23
N PHE A 200 10.48 10.10 13.33
CA PHE A 200 9.46 9.43 12.51
C PHE A 200 8.55 8.54 13.38
N LEU A 201 9.09 7.87 14.40
CA LEU A 201 8.28 7.04 15.31
C LEU A 201 7.30 7.92 16.08
N ASN A 202 7.74 9.06 16.61
CA ASN A 202 6.87 10.02 17.29
C ASN A 202 5.79 10.55 16.33
N PHE A 203 6.17 10.92 15.10
CA PHE A 203 5.20 11.37 14.11
C PHE A 203 4.10 10.35 13.82
N TYR A 204 4.44 9.07 13.66
CA TYR A 204 3.45 8.02 13.38
C TYR A 204 2.68 7.53 14.61
N LEU A 205 3.33 7.44 15.79
CA LEU A 205 2.73 6.87 17.00
C LEU A 205 2.02 7.91 17.86
N THR A 206 2.57 9.12 17.99
CA THR A 206 2.05 10.19 18.87
C THR A 206 1.46 11.35 18.08
N GLY A 207 1.74 11.46 16.77
CA GLY A 207 1.27 12.56 15.94
C GLY A 207 2.05 13.86 16.14
N GLN A 208 3.11 13.84 16.96
CA GLN A 208 4.01 14.98 17.16
C GLN A 208 4.64 15.37 15.82
N GLN A 209 4.57 16.65 15.48
CA GLN A 209 5.30 17.15 14.32
C GLN A 209 6.80 17.09 14.61
N PRO A 210 7.64 16.77 13.61
CA PRO A 210 9.09 16.78 13.78
C PRO A 210 9.56 18.16 14.22
N GLY A 211 10.59 18.17 15.07
CA GLY A 211 11.26 19.42 15.43
C GLY A 211 12.23 19.80 14.33
N SER A 212 12.04 20.96 13.70
CA SER A 212 13.02 21.49 12.74
C SER A 212 14.19 22.12 13.49
N GLY A 213 15.32 21.42 13.53
CA GLY A 213 16.63 22.03 13.77
C GLY A 213 17.08 22.80 12.52
N GLU A 214 18.21 22.41 11.93
CA GLU A 214 18.67 22.93 10.63
C GLU A 214 17.94 22.28 9.44
N GLN A 215 17.27 21.13 9.66
CA GLN A 215 16.52 20.42 8.62
C GLN A 215 15.21 21.10 8.27
N LEU A 216 14.86 21.06 6.98
CA LEU A 216 13.56 21.46 6.48
C LEU A 216 12.49 20.45 6.95
N ALA A 217 11.50 20.96 7.67
CA ALA A 217 10.31 20.22 8.03
C ALA A 217 9.10 20.87 7.35
N GLU A 218 8.45 20.15 6.43
CA GLU A 218 7.11 20.56 6.00
C GLU A 218 6.14 20.27 7.14
N THR A 219 5.46 21.31 7.63
CA THR A 219 4.32 21.14 8.53
C THR A 219 3.20 20.45 7.74
N VAL A 220 3.08 19.12 7.90
CA VAL A 220 2.28 18.29 7.00
C VAL A 220 0.76 18.57 7.14
N SER A 221 0.30 19.25 8.21
CA SER A 221 -1.03 19.91 8.41
C SER A 221 -1.41 19.95 9.91
N ASP A 222 -2.15 20.96 10.38
CA ASP A 222 -2.67 20.98 11.76
C ASP A 222 -3.90 20.06 11.98
N VAL A 223 -4.39 19.40 10.92
CA VAL A 223 -5.62 18.58 10.98
C VAL A 223 -5.27 17.11 11.20
N GLU A 224 -5.92 16.49 12.20
CA GLU A 224 -5.67 15.10 12.59
C GLU A 224 -6.05 14.08 11.50
N GLN A 225 -7.11 14.37 10.73
CA GLN A 225 -7.65 13.49 9.69
C GLN A 225 -7.18 13.98 8.31
N ARG A 226 -6.57 13.11 7.51
CA ARG A 226 -5.89 13.51 6.27
C ARG A 226 -6.09 12.52 5.11
N GLY A 227 -5.68 12.96 3.93
CA GLY A 227 -5.78 12.17 2.70
C GLY A 227 -7.23 12.02 2.26
N MET A 228 -7.56 10.86 1.72
CA MET A 228 -8.86 10.54 1.12
C MET A 228 -9.69 9.59 1.99
N SER A 229 -9.42 9.55 3.30
CA SER A 229 -10.21 8.74 4.22
C SER A 229 -11.65 9.27 4.27
N PHE A 230 -12.63 8.39 4.45
CA PHE A 230 -14.02 8.80 4.68
C PHE A 230 -14.14 9.72 5.90
N TRP A 231 -13.40 9.38 6.96
CA TRP A 231 -13.44 10.10 8.23
C TRP A 231 -13.10 11.57 8.08
N ARG A 232 -12.13 11.90 7.23
CA ARG A 232 -11.78 13.29 6.94
C ARG A 232 -12.97 14.06 6.37
N PHE A 233 -13.58 13.59 5.28
CA PHE A 233 -14.69 14.30 4.65
C PHE A 233 -15.92 14.36 5.56
N PHE A 234 -16.16 13.30 6.34
CA PHE A 234 -17.17 13.31 7.37
C PHE A 234 -16.89 14.37 8.44
N GLY A 235 -15.63 14.51 8.87
CA GLY A 235 -15.20 15.53 9.83
C GLY A 235 -15.27 16.96 9.30
N GLU A 236 -14.91 17.18 8.03
CA GLU A 236 -14.97 18.49 7.39
C GLU A 236 -16.40 18.98 7.16
N TYR A 237 -17.35 18.08 6.86
CA TYR A 237 -18.68 18.48 6.37
C TYR A 237 -19.88 18.06 7.24
N ILE A 238 -19.73 17.09 8.16
CA ILE A 238 -20.85 16.61 9.00
C ILE A 238 -20.49 16.64 10.49
N TYR A 239 -19.56 15.81 10.92
CA TYR A 239 -19.20 15.65 12.32
C TYR A 239 -17.79 15.11 12.49
N PHE A 240 -16.97 15.83 13.26
CA PHE A 240 -15.59 15.46 13.52
C PHE A 240 -15.48 14.36 14.57
N VAL A 241 -14.87 13.22 14.19
CA VAL A 241 -14.56 12.12 15.09
C VAL A 241 -13.06 12.16 15.43
N PRO A 242 -12.66 12.36 16.70
CA PRO A 242 -11.25 12.40 17.08
C PRO A 242 -10.47 11.15 16.62
N SER A 243 -9.27 11.34 16.08
CA SER A 243 -8.50 10.22 15.50
C SER A 243 -8.10 9.18 16.53
N SER A 244 -7.99 9.55 17.82
CA SER A 244 -7.73 8.61 18.92
C SER A 244 -8.80 7.53 19.05
N TYR A 245 -10.09 7.87 18.91
CA TYR A 245 -11.18 6.89 18.94
C TYR A 245 -11.15 5.96 17.72
N LEU A 246 -10.89 6.53 16.54
CA LEU A 246 -10.75 5.77 15.30
C LEU A 246 -9.57 4.78 15.36
N HIS A 247 -8.41 5.24 15.88
CA HIS A 247 -7.25 4.38 16.11
C HIS A 247 -7.52 3.31 17.16
N LEU A 248 -8.23 3.63 18.24
CA LEU A 248 -8.62 2.63 19.24
C LEU A 248 -9.49 1.53 18.62
N ILE A 249 -10.52 1.89 17.85
CA ILE A 249 -11.39 0.91 17.16
C ILE A 249 -10.59 0.09 16.15
N PHE A 250 -9.71 0.73 15.39
CA PHE A 250 -8.81 0.07 14.44
C PHE A 250 -7.92 -0.97 15.14
N VAL A 251 -7.25 -0.60 16.23
CA VAL A 251 -6.40 -1.48 17.02
C VAL A 251 -7.21 -2.64 17.62
N LEU A 252 -8.41 -2.37 18.15
CA LEU A 252 -9.31 -3.42 18.63
C LEU A 252 -9.70 -4.39 17.50
N ALA A 253 -10.01 -3.89 16.30
CA ALA A 253 -10.34 -4.73 15.16
C ALA A 253 -9.15 -5.62 14.73
N LEU A 254 -7.92 -5.10 14.78
CA LEU A 254 -6.70 -5.88 14.54
C LEU A 254 -6.51 -6.97 15.60
N PHE A 255 -6.57 -6.63 16.89
CA PHE A 255 -6.44 -7.60 17.97
C PHE A 255 -7.49 -8.70 17.89
N MET A 256 -8.76 -8.34 17.63
CA MET A 256 -9.83 -9.31 17.46
C MET A 256 -9.59 -10.22 16.25
N THR A 257 -9.02 -9.70 15.16
CA THR A 257 -8.64 -10.48 13.97
C THR A 257 -7.49 -11.45 14.29
N TRP A 258 -6.46 -11.00 15.00
CA TRP A 258 -5.34 -11.85 15.41
C TRP A 258 -5.77 -12.93 16.40
N ILE A 259 -6.58 -12.58 17.40
CA ILE A 259 -7.14 -13.54 18.37
C ILE A 259 -8.03 -14.55 17.63
N ALA A 260 -8.88 -14.10 16.70
CA ALA A 260 -9.69 -15.02 15.92
C ALA A 260 -8.82 -15.99 15.09
N ALA A 261 -7.70 -15.51 14.52
CA ALA A 261 -6.77 -16.38 13.78
C ALA A 261 -6.05 -17.36 14.71
N LEU A 262 -5.65 -16.90 15.90
CA LEU A 262 -5.02 -17.72 16.94
C LEU A 262 -5.95 -18.83 17.45
N LEU A 263 -7.22 -18.52 17.60
CA LEU A 263 -8.27 -19.46 17.99
C LEU A 263 -8.82 -20.26 16.79
N GLU A 264 -8.19 -20.18 15.62
CA GLU A 264 -8.60 -20.86 14.37
C GLU A 264 -10.05 -20.57 13.93
N LYS A 265 -10.64 -19.46 14.38
CA LYS A 265 -11.98 -19.00 13.99
C LYS A 265 -12.00 -18.34 12.61
N ILE A 266 -10.83 -17.94 12.12
CA ILE A 266 -10.59 -17.39 10.79
C ILE A 266 -9.28 -17.94 10.23
N ASP A 267 -9.29 -18.29 8.96
CA ASP A 267 -8.09 -18.70 8.23
C ASP A 267 -7.09 -17.53 8.11
N VAL A 268 -5.80 -17.84 8.22
CA VAL A 268 -4.72 -16.84 8.31
C VAL A 268 -4.68 -15.92 7.08
N VAL A 269 -5.04 -16.42 5.89
CA VAL A 269 -5.09 -15.59 4.66
C VAL A 269 -6.22 -14.57 4.74
N HIS A 270 -7.38 -14.97 5.26
CA HIS A 270 -8.52 -14.07 5.45
C HIS A 270 -8.22 -13.01 6.52
N ALA A 271 -7.58 -13.43 7.62
CA ALA A 271 -7.12 -12.52 8.66
C ALA A 271 -6.13 -11.49 8.10
N PHE A 272 -5.21 -11.92 7.23
CA PHE A 272 -4.24 -11.03 6.58
C PHE A 272 -4.93 -9.93 5.77
N VAL A 273 -5.91 -10.30 4.94
CA VAL A 273 -6.65 -9.33 4.12
C VAL A 273 -7.48 -8.39 5.01
N LEU A 274 -8.10 -8.89 6.09
CA LEU A 274 -8.85 -8.05 7.03
C LEU A 274 -7.97 -7.02 7.73
N CYS A 275 -6.76 -7.38 8.15
CA CYS A 275 -5.83 -6.44 8.78
C CYS A 275 -5.59 -5.19 7.90
N ILE A 276 -5.51 -5.38 6.58
CA ILE A 276 -5.36 -4.26 5.63
C ILE A 276 -6.69 -3.57 5.35
N LEU A 277 -7.81 -4.29 5.24
CA LEU A 277 -9.15 -3.68 5.09
C LEU A 277 -9.50 -2.74 6.24
N TRP A 278 -9.10 -3.07 7.46
CA TRP A 278 -9.36 -2.22 8.64
C TRP A 278 -8.73 -0.83 8.53
N VAL A 279 -7.63 -0.68 7.79
CA VAL A 279 -7.04 0.63 7.48
C VAL A 279 -8.06 1.49 6.73
N PHE A 280 -8.69 0.98 5.68
CA PHE A 280 -9.62 1.75 4.86
C PHE A 280 -10.97 2.00 5.55
N ILE A 281 -11.31 1.21 6.57
CA ILE A 281 -12.57 1.33 7.29
C ILE A 281 -12.43 2.25 8.51
N PHE A 282 -11.32 2.17 9.25
CA PHE A 282 -11.19 2.87 10.53
C PHE A 282 -10.06 3.90 10.57
N TYR A 283 -9.04 3.82 9.71
CA TYR A 283 -7.90 4.74 9.78
C TYR A 283 -8.25 6.11 9.17
N SER A 284 -7.88 7.19 9.85
CA SER A 284 -8.22 8.55 9.44
C SER A 284 -7.25 9.17 8.44
N LYS A 285 -6.13 8.50 8.13
CA LYS A 285 -5.07 9.00 7.21
C LYS A 285 -4.82 8.03 6.07
N VAL A 286 -5.61 8.12 4.99
CA VAL A 286 -5.50 7.19 3.85
C VAL A 286 -5.08 7.94 2.60
N HIS A 287 -3.95 7.55 2.00
CA HIS A 287 -3.48 8.09 0.72
C HIS A 287 -3.99 7.24 -0.45
N TYR A 288 -3.92 7.79 -1.66
CA TYR A 288 -4.38 7.08 -2.86
C TYR A 288 -3.62 5.78 -3.09
N GLY A 289 -2.29 5.81 -3.09
CA GLY A 289 -1.49 4.64 -3.41
C GLY A 289 -1.65 3.49 -2.41
N TYR A 290 -2.16 3.74 -1.20
CA TYR A 290 -2.48 2.67 -0.24
C TYR A 290 -3.51 1.69 -0.82
N HIS A 291 -4.43 2.16 -1.66
CA HIS A 291 -5.46 1.32 -2.27
C HIS A 291 -4.87 0.23 -3.19
N LEU A 292 -3.65 0.42 -3.70
CA LEU A 292 -2.93 -0.61 -4.45
C LEU A 292 -2.68 -1.87 -3.60
N MET A 293 -2.44 -1.71 -2.29
CA MET A 293 -2.30 -2.82 -1.36
C MET A 293 -3.57 -3.66 -1.33
N ILE A 294 -4.71 -3.06 -0.98
CA ILE A 294 -5.95 -3.82 -0.83
C ILE A 294 -6.46 -4.34 -2.18
N PHE A 295 -6.27 -3.58 -3.25
CA PHE A 295 -6.58 -4.04 -4.61
C PHE A 295 -5.86 -5.35 -4.94
N SER A 296 -4.54 -5.43 -4.67
CA SER A 296 -3.77 -6.66 -4.91
C SER A 296 -4.26 -7.86 -4.08
N LEU A 297 -4.64 -7.62 -2.82
CA LEU A 297 -5.08 -8.65 -1.88
C LEU A 297 -6.50 -9.17 -2.15
N LEU A 298 -7.34 -8.38 -2.81
CA LEU A 298 -8.72 -8.76 -3.16
C LEU A 298 -8.83 -9.49 -4.50
N ILE A 299 -7.82 -9.41 -5.38
CA ILE A 299 -7.81 -10.13 -6.66
C ILE A 299 -8.08 -11.64 -6.49
N PRO A 300 -7.42 -12.37 -5.56
CA PRO A 300 -7.72 -13.78 -5.35
C PRO A 300 -9.18 -14.08 -5.00
N TYR A 301 -9.84 -13.16 -4.29
CA TYR A 301 -11.26 -13.28 -3.93
C TYR A 301 -12.20 -12.90 -5.07
N ALA A 302 -11.79 -11.96 -5.92
CA ALA A 302 -12.59 -11.46 -7.03
C ALA A 302 -12.56 -12.38 -8.27
N LEU A 303 -11.47 -13.12 -8.48
CA LEU A 303 -11.28 -13.94 -9.69
C LEU A 303 -12.42 -14.95 -9.98
N PRO A 304 -12.93 -15.70 -9.00
CA PRO A 304 -14.08 -16.59 -9.21
C PRO A 304 -15.39 -15.87 -9.55
N HIS A 305 -15.47 -14.55 -9.30
CA HIS A 305 -16.71 -13.77 -9.35
C HIS A 305 -16.58 -12.59 -10.34
N PRO A 306 -16.89 -12.77 -11.63
CA PRO A 306 -16.65 -11.77 -12.68
C PRO A 306 -17.24 -10.38 -12.38
N LYS A 307 -18.40 -10.31 -11.72
CA LYS A 307 -19.02 -9.03 -11.31
C LYS A 307 -18.19 -8.32 -10.24
N GLN A 308 -17.68 -9.04 -9.25
CA GLN A 308 -16.82 -8.48 -8.21
C GLN A 308 -15.48 -8.04 -8.80
N LEU A 309 -14.92 -8.83 -9.73
CA LEU A 309 -13.69 -8.47 -10.45
C LEU A 309 -13.87 -7.19 -11.28
N ALA A 310 -14.97 -7.08 -12.03
CA ALA A 310 -15.29 -5.86 -12.76
C ALA A 310 -15.42 -4.66 -11.80
N GLY A 311 -16.17 -4.83 -10.71
CA GLY A 311 -16.32 -3.79 -9.67
C GLY A 311 -14.98 -3.36 -9.06
N LEU A 312 -14.09 -4.31 -8.78
CA LEU A 312 -12.74 -4.05 -8.27
C LEU A 312 -11.89 -3.26 -9.28
N GLY A 313 -12.04 -3.53 -10.57
CA GLY A 313 -11.39 -2.76 -11.63
C GLY A 313 -11.94 -1.33 -11.74
N PHE A 314 -13.26 -1.18 -11.73
CA PHE A 314 -13.92 0.13 -11.80
C PHE A 314 -13.66 0.99 -10.56
N ALA A 315 -13.46 0.38 -9.39
CA ALA A 315 -13.04 1.10 -8.19
C ALA A 315 -11.74 1.88 -8.43
N GLY A 316 -10.81 1.37 -9.25
CA GLY A 316 -9.59 2.09 -9.62
C GLY A 316 -9.85 3.42 -10.33
N PHE A 317 -10.72 3.43 -11.33
CA PHE A 317 -11.11 4.66 -12.04
C PHE A 317 -11.86 5.63 -11.13
N PHE A 318 -12.81 5.11 -10.35
CA PHE A 318 -13.57 5.93 -9.41
C PHE A 318 -12.67 6.58 -8.36
N MET A 319 -11.68 5.86 -7.84
CA MET A 319 -10.72 6.41 -6.89
C MET A 319 -9.83 7.50 -7.48
N ILE A 320 -9.49 7.44 -8.78
CA ILE A 320 -8.78 8.55 -9.44
C ILE A 320 -9.64 9.81 -9.45
N ALA A 321 -10.94 9.67 -9.69
CA ALA A 321 -11.86 10.80 -9.61
C ALA A 321 -11.92 11.38 -8.19
N VAL A 322 -12.05 10.52 -7.16
CA VAL A 322 -12.02 10.94 -5.75
C VAL A 322 -10.70 11.62 -5.39
N HIS A 323 -9.57 11.11 -5.88
CA HIS A 323 -8.27 11.73 -5.66
C HIS A 323 -8.13 13.11 -6.28
N ARG A 324 -8.59 13.30 -7.52
CA ARG A 324 -8.57 14.61 -8.18
C ARG A 324 -9.46 15.62 -7.47
N ILE A 325 -10.62 15.15 -6.99
CA ILE A 325 -11.52 15.93 -6.14
C ILE A 325 -10.81 16.33 -4.85
N TRP A 326 -10.11 15.40 -4.20
CA TRP A 326 -9.31 15.70 -3.01
C TRP A 326 -8.21 16.75 -3.28
N ARG A 327 -7.47 16.63 -4.39
CA ARG A 327 -6.40 17.58 -4.73
C ARG A 327 -6.92 18.92 -5.26
N ASP A 328 -8.23 19.16 -5.21
CA ASP A 328 -8.89 20.34 -5.79
C ASP A 328 -8.60 20.55 -7.29
N THR A 329 -8.17 19.49 -7.98
CA THR A 329 -7.85 19.48 -9.42
C THR A 329 -9.03 18.98 -10.27
N SER A 330 -10.17 18.72 -9.63
CA SER A 330 -11.42 18.36 -10.29
C SER A 330 -12.27 19.60 -10.57
N ILE A 331 -13.02 19.56 -11.67
CA ILE A 331 -14.07 20.55 -11.98
C ILE A 331 -15.21 20.47 -10.96
N ILE A 332 -15.36 19.32 -10.28
CA ILE A 332 -16.38 19.07 -9.26
C ILE A 332 -15.79 19.39 -7.89
N GLN A 333 -15.87 20.65 -7.47
CA GLN A 333 -15.54 21.11 -6.12
C GLN A 333 -16.83 21.35 -5.33
N ASN A 334 -17.46 20.27 -4.87
CA ASN A 334 -18.71 20.33 -4.13
C ASN A 334 -18.64 19.39 -2.92
N SER A 335 -18.79 19.95 -1.71
CA SER A 335 -18.71 19.22 -0.45
C SER A 335 -19.66 18.02 -0.37
N VAL A 336 -20.87 18.13 -0.94
CA VAL A 336 -21.84 17.03 -1.02
C VAL A 336 -21.32 15.89 -1.90
N MET A 337 -20.65 16.21 -3.00
CA MET A 337 -20.06 15.21 -3.89
C MET A 337 -18.83 14.55 -3.25
N HIS A 338 -18.02 15.31 -2.51
CA HIS A 338 -16.85 14.80 -1.80
C HIS A 338 -17.29 13.73 -0.78
N ILE A 339 -18.26 14.08 0.06
CA ILE A 339 -18.75 13.15 1.09
C ILE A 339 -19.50 11.97 0.49
N LEU A 340 -20.29 12.17 -0.57
CA LEU A 340 -20.99 11.09 -1.25
C LEU A 340 -20.01 10.06 -1.80
N PHE A 341 -18.98 10.49 -2.52
CA PHE A 341 -18.01 9.57 -3.09
C PHE A 341 -17.15 8.88 -2.03
N ALA A 342 -16.74 9.61 -0.99
CA ALA A 342 -16.04 9.02 0.15
C ALA A 342 -16.90 7.96 0.86
N THR A 343 -18.20 8.22 1.03
CA THR A 343 -19.16 7.28 1.64
C THR A 343 -19.35 6.04 0.78
N VAL A 344 -19.51 6.19 -0.54
CA VAL A 344 -19.61 5.05 -1.48
C VAL A 344 -18.36 4.18 -1.39
N MET A 345 -17.18 4.79 -1.33
CA MET A 345 -15.92 4.06 -1.17
C MET A 345 -15.81 3.32 0.15
N TRP A 346 -16.19 3.97 1.24
CA TRP A 346 -16.15 3.36 2.56
C TRP A 346 -17.09 2.14 2.64
N PHE A 347 -18.32 2.28 2.14
CA PHE A 347 -19.23 1.13 2.03
C PHE A 347 -18.72 0.03 1.11
N TYR A 348 -18.01 0.38 0.04
CA TYR A 348 -17.36 -0.60 -0.83
C TYR A 348 -16.33 -1.44 -0.06
N TRP A 349 -15.47 -0.83 0.74
CA TRP A 349 -14.49 -1.56 1.57
C TRP A 349 -15.15 -2.36 2.69
N ILE A 350 -16.19 -1.84 3.34
CA ILE A 350 -17.00 -2.58 4.32
C ILE A 350 -17.62 -3.82 3.66
N SER A 351 -18.16 -3.69 2.45
CA SER A 351 -18.76 -4.82 1.73
C SER A 351 -17.76 -5.97 1.51
N TRP A 352 -16.52 -5.64 1.17
CA TRP A 352 -15.44 -6.63 1.08
C TRP A 352 -15.13 -7.27 2.43
N SER A 353 -15.02 -6.50 3.51
CA SER A 353 -14.80 -7.11 4.84
C SER A 353 -15.92 -8.08 5.24
N ILE A 354 -17.17 -7.77 4.90
CA ILE A 354 -18.31 -8.66 5.16
C ILE A 354 -18.19 -9.95 4.35
N ILE A 355 -17.80 -9.86 3.07
CA ILE A 355 -17.57 -11.03 2.21
C ILE A 355 -16.47 -11.93 2.81
N ILE A 356 -15.35 -11.34 3.24
CA ILE A 356 -14.23 -12.07 3.85
C ILE A 356 -14.66 -12.72 5.17
N ILE A 357 -15.37 -12.01 6.05
CA ILE A 357 -15.86 -12.53 7.33
C ILE A 357 -16.88 -13.65 7.15
N LYS A 358 -17.76 -13.56 6.14
CA LYS A 358 -18.72 -14.63 5.81
C LYS A 358 -18.01 -15.91 5.37
N ASN A 359 -16.86 -15.79 4.69
CA ASN A 359 -16.06 -16.91 4.22
C ASN A 359 -14.90 -17.29 5.16
N ARG A 360 -14.85 -16.74 6.38
CA ARG A 360 -13.70 -16.80 7.29
C ARG A 360 -13.09 -18.18 7.56
N GLN A 361 -13.89 -19.25 7.50
CA GLN A 361 -13.41 -20.63 7.73
C GLN A 361 -13.11 -21.40 6.43
N LYS A 362 -13.55 -20.88 5.28
CA LYS A 362 -13.40 -21.54 3.98
C LYS A 362 -11.99 -21.25 3.46
N LYS A 363 -11.22 -22.29 3.15
CA LYS A 363 -9.90 -22.08 2.51
C LYS A 363 -10.10 -21.47 1.13
N LEU A 364 -9.20 -20.56 0.73
CA LEU A 364 -9.25 -19.94 -0.58
C LEU A 364 -9.11 -20.96 -1.74
N SER A 365 -8.42 -22.09 -1.52
CA SER A 365 -8.36 -23.18 -2.51
C SER A 365 -9.67 -23.97 -2.64
N THR A 366 -10.61 -23.79 -1.71
CA THR A 366 -11.92 -24.48 -1.72
C THR A 366 -13.03 -23.57 -2.26
N THR A 367 -12.68 -22.35 -2.71
CA THR A 367 -13.64 -21.41 -3.30
C THR A 367 -14.06 -21.83 -4.71
N GLU A 368 -15.11 -21.19 -5.23
CA GLU A 368 -15.69 -21.51 -6.53
C GLU A 368 -14.64 -21.51 -7.66
N SER A 369 -14.82 -22.38 -8.65
CA SER A 369 -13.94 -22.43 -9.81
C SER A 369 -14.12 -21.17 -10.67
N CYS A 370 -13.02 -20.70 -11.26
CA CYS A 370 -13.08 -19.59 -12.20
C CYS A 370 -13.76 -20.01 -13.52
N ASN A 371 -14.50 -19.09 -14.12
CA ASN A 371 -15.19 -19.30 -15.40
C ASN A 371 -14.54 -18.43 -16.50
N ARG A 372 -14.76 -18.79 -17.77
CA ARG A 372 -14.36 -18.03 -18.97
C ARG A 372 -14.78 -16.56 -18.93
N SER A 373 -15.90 -16.24 -18.27
CA SER A 373 -16.35 -14.86 -18.04
C SER A 373 -15.30 -14.01 -17.29
N THR A 374 -14.52 -14.61 -16.39
CA THR A 374 -13.40 -13.94 -15.70
C THR A 374 -12.36 -13.45 -16.71
N LEU A 375 -11.99 -14.30 -17.68
CA LEU A 375 -11.01 -13.95 -18.73
C LEU A 375 -11.56 -12.83 -19.63
N LEU A 376 -12.86 -12.87 -19.96
CA LEU A 376 -13.50 -11.82 -20.74
C LEU A 376 -13.48 -10.48 -20.00
N VAL A 377 -13.80 -10.46 -18.71
CA VAL A 377 -13.73 -9.25 -17.88
C VAL A 377 -12.31 -8.69 -17.86
N VAL A 378 -11.29 -9.52 -17.60
CA VAL A 378 -9.89 -9.06 -17.59
C VAL A 378 -9.45 -8.54 -18.96
N SER A 379 -9.85 -9.21 -20.05
CA SER A 379 -9.49 -8.80 -21.41
C SER A 379 -10.09 -7.44 -21.76
N TRP A 380 -11.39 -7.27 -21.55
CA TRP A 380 -12.07 -5.99 -21.80
C TRP A 380 -11.57 -4.88 -20.89
N PHE A 381 -11.32 -5.18 -19.61
CA PHE A 381 -10.72 -4.22 -18.69
C PHE A 381 -9.33 -3.78 -19.14
N THR A 382 -8.51 -4.71 -19.64
CA THR A 382 -7.18 -4.41 -20.17
C THR A 382 -7.26 -3.48 -21.38
N VAL A 383 -8.18 -3.77 -22.32
CA VAL A 383 -8.42 -2.89 -23.48
C VAL A 383 -8.89 -1.51 -23.03
N LEU A 384 -9.85 -1.44 -22.11
CA LEU A 384 -10.35 -0.18 -21.56
C LEU A 384 -9.24 0.66 -20.91
N CYS A 385 -8.41 0.03 -20.07
CA CYS A 385 -7.26 0.70 -19.44
C CYS A 385 -6.27 1.20 -20.49
N PHE A 386 -5.95 0.37 -21.50
CA PHE A 386 -5.03 0.76 -22.56
C PHE A 386 -5.54 1.96 -23.37
N VAL A 387 -6.82 1.95 -23.76
CA VAL A 387 -7.46 3.07 -24.45
C VAL A 387 -7.44 4.33 -23.56
N TYR A 388 -7.77 4.19 -22.27
CA TYR A 388 -7.73 5.31 -21.32
C TYR A 388 -6.32 5.91 -21.20
N TYR A 389 -5.27 5.08 -21.11
CA TYR A 389 -3.89 5.55 -21.01
C TYR A 389 -3.40 6.22 -22.29
N ILE A 390 -3.74 5.67 -23.47
CA ILE A 390 -3.41 6.31 -24.76
C ILE A 390 -4.13 7.65 -24.89
N ALA A 391 -5.43 7.70 -24.62
CA ALA A 391 -6.21 8.94 -24.71
C ALA A 391 -5.65 10.01 -23.78
N TYR A 392 -5.22 9.62 -22.57
CA TYR A 392 -4.57 10.52 -21.64
C TYR A 392 -3.26 11.08 -22.21
N ILE A 393 -2.40 10.22 -22.77
CA ILE A 393 -1.13 10.64 -23.37
C ILE A 393 -1.34 11.59 -24.55
N ILE A 394 -2.28 11.28 -25.45
CA ILE A 394 -2.61 12.15 -26.59
C ILE A 394 -3.02 13.54 -26.11
N ARG A 395 -3.80 13.62 -25.01
CA ARG A 395 -4.21 14.91 -24.43
C ARG A 395 -3.06 15.75 -23.87
N ILE A 396 -1.92 15.14 -23.53
CA ILE A 396 -0.77 15.87 -23.02
C ILE A 396 0.06 16.44 -24.17
N PHE A 397 0.15 15.71 -25.28
CA PHE A 397 0.88 16.15 -26.47
C PHE A 397 0.11 17.15 -27.36
N LEU A 398 -1.18 17.38 -27.07
CA LEU A 398 -2.06 18.34 -27.75
C LEU A 398 -2.37 19.50 -26.81
#